data_AF-A0A9W3LB28-F1
#
_entry.id   AF-A0A9W3LB28-F1
#
_cell.length_a   1.000
_cell.length_b   1.000
_cell.length_c   1.000
_cell.angle_alpha   90.00
_cell.angle_beta   90.00
_cell.angle_gamma   90.00
#
_symmetry.space_group_name_H-M   'P 1'
#
loop_
_entity.id
_entity.type
_entity.pdbx_description
1 polymer ?
#
loop_
_entity_poly.entity_id
_entity_poly.type
_entity_poly.pdbx_seq_one_letter_code
_entity_poly.pdbx_strand_id
1 'polypeptide(L)'
;MISTDVQKVLKTHNPEVIVVNGGGAQFLQGNPVIMTKEDIYQTYMEAQNSTIIVVHMEAVNHCLLTRKELKNFINEKGLSDNILVPSDGEISHFLI
;
A
#
# COMPACT_ATOMS: atom_id res chain seq x y z
N MET A 1 5.55 -10.96 0.71
CA MET A 1 5.37 -11.31 -0.73
C MET A 1 3.87 -11.29 -0.93
N ILE A 2 3.40 -10.50 -1.89
CA ILE A 2 1.97 -10.45 -2.18
C ILE A 2 1.47 -11.81 -2.66
N SER A 3 0.19 -12.12 -2.44
CA SER A 3 -0.36 -13.43 -2.80
C SER A 3 -0.36 -13.63 -4.31
N THR A 4 -0.34 -14.89 -4.74
CA THR A 4 -0.45 -15.27 -6.15
C THR A 4 -1.71 -14.75 -6.82
N ASP A 5 -2.80 -14.61 -6.05
CA ASP A 5 -4.06 -14.08 -6.55
C ASP A 5 -3.93 -12.58 -6.84
N VAL A 6 -3.28 -11.82 -5.95
CA VAL A 6 -2.99 -10.40 -6.20
C VAL A 6 -2.07 -10.25 -7.42
N GLN A 7 -1.00 -11.04 -7.53
CA GLN A 7 -0.12 -11.02 -8.72
C GLN A 7 -0.91 -11.28 -10.01
N LYS A 8 -1.81 -12.26 -9.99
CA LYS A 8 -2.67 -12.60 -11.14
C LYS A 8 -3.59 -11.44 -11.50
N VAL A 9 -4.23 -10.81 -10.51
CA VAL A 9 -5.12 -9.65 -10.73
C VAL A 9 -4.35 -8.48 -11.32
N LEU A 10 -3.19 -8.13 -10.78
CA LEU A 10 -2.34 -7.04 -11.30
C LEU A 10 -1.96 -7.28 -12.77
N LYS A 11 -1.51 -8.50 -13.11
CA LYS A 11 -1.14 -8.86 -14.49
C LYS A 11 -2.33 -8.91 -15.45
N THR A 12 -3.49 -9.34 -14.97
CA THR A 12 -4.69 -9.49 -15.80
C THR A 12 -5.31 -8.13 -16.13
N HIS A 13 -5.34 -7.22 -15.16
CA HIS A 13 -6.09 -5.97 -15.29
C HIS A 13 -5.22 -4.75 -15.57
N ASN A 14 -3.90 -4.81 -15.32
CA ASN A 14 -2.95 -3.70 -15.50
C ASN A 14 -3.53 -2.34 -15.05
N PRO A 15 -3.97 -2.22 -13.78
CA PRO A 15 -4.73 -1.07 -13.31
C PRO A 15 -3.87 0.21 -13.32
N GLU A 16 -4.46 1.36 -13.65
CA GLU A 16 -3.78 2.65 -13.52
C GLU A 16 -3.69 3.10 -12.05
N VAL A 17 -4.68 2.74 -11.23
CA VAL A 17 -4.76 3.08 -9.80
C VAL A 17 -5.05 1.84 -8.98
N ILE A 18 -4.29 1.64 -7.90
CA ILE A 18 -4.44 0.52 -6.95
C ILE A 18 -4.66 1.09 -5.55
N VAL A 19 -5.74 0.70 -4.88
CA VAL A 19 -5.96 1.04 -3.47
C VAL A 19 -5.66 -0.18 -2.61
N VAL A 20 -4.80 -0.03 -1.61
CA VAL A 20 -4.40 -1.11 -0.71
C VAL A 20 -4.64 -0.77 0.76
N ASN A 21 -5.11 -1.76 1.52
CA ASN A 21 -5.17 -1.68 2.98
C ASN A 21 -3.79 -2.01 3.55
N GLY A 22 -3.02 -0.97 3.87
CA GLY A 22 -1.60 -1.07 4.20
C GLY A 22 -1.25 -0.75 5.65
N GLY A 23 -2.18 -0.91 6.59
CA GLY A 23 -1.93 -0.61 8.00
C GLY A 23 -1.03 -1.61 8.74
N GLY A 24 -0.58 -2.69 8.08
CA GLY A 24 0.19 -3.74 8.76
C GLY A 24 -0.55 -4.33 9.96
N ALA A 25 -1.86 -4.51 9.84
CA ALA A 25 -2.71 -5.02 10.91
C ALA A 25 -2.22 -6.38 11.42
N GLN A 26 -2.10 -6.56 12.73
CA GLN A 26 -1.63 -7.81 13.32
C GLN A 26 -2.31 -8.09 14.67
N PHE A 27 -2.59 -9.36 14.96
CA PHE A 27 -2.97 -9.80 16.31
C PHE A 27 -1.75 -9.86 17.24
N LEU A 28 -1.95 -10.16 18.53
CA LEU A 28 -0.85 -10.29 19.49
C LEU A 28 0.18 -11.35 19.09
N GLN A 29 -0.22 -12.33 18.29
CA GLN A 29 0.60 -13.42 17.80
C GLN A 29 0.25 -13.72 16.34
N GLY A 30 1.22 -14.23 15.58
CA GLY A 30 1.06 -14.57 14.16
C GLY A 30 1.56 -13.47 13.22
N ASN A 31 1.27 -13.62 11.94
CA ASN A 31 1.70 -12.70 10.88
C ASN A 31 0.69 -11.56 10.68
N PRO A 32 1.09 -10.47 10.01
CA PRO A 32 0.15 -9.45 9.56
C PRO A 32 -1.00 -10.03 8.74
N VAL A 33 -2.21 -9.52 8.96
CA VAL A 33 -3.44 -9.94 8.27
C VAL A 33 -3.81 -9.05 7.08
N ILE A 34 -3.15 -7.90 6.95
CA ILE A 34 -3.19 -7.02 5.76
C ILE A 34 -1.77 -6.61 5.38
N MET A 35 -1.64 -5.86 4.29
CA MET A 35 -0.34 -5.56 3.69
C MET A 35 0.59 -4.78 4.63
N THR A 36 1.86 -5.18 4.64
CA THR A 36 2.96 -4.42 5.25
C THR A 36 3.59 -3.45 4.24
N LYS A 37 4.56 -2.64 4.67
CA LYS A 37 5.36 -1.79 3.77
C LYS A 37 6.12 -2.62 2.72
N GLU A 38 6.56 -3.82 3.06
CA GLU A 38 7.20 -4.74 2.12
C GLU A 38 6.22 -5.25 1.06
N ASP A 39 4.98 -5.56 1.45
CA ASP A 39 3.96 -5.99 0.48
C ASP A 39 3.52 -4.83 -0.43
N ILE A 40 3.45 -3.60 0.09
CA ILE A 40 3.21 -2.39 -0.72
C ILE A 40 4.33 -2.19 -1.74
N TYR A 41 5.60 -2.35 -1.32
CA TYR A 41 6.73 -2.30 -2.24
C TYR A 41 6.65 -3.39 -3.31
N GLN A 42 6.31 -4.63 -2.94
CA GLN A 42 6.13 -5.71 -3.92
C GLN A 42 4.96 -5.47 -4.87
N THR A 43 3.88 -4.85 -4.39
CA THR A 43 2.75 -4.41 -5.24
C THR A 43 3.24 -3.44 -6.30
N TYR A 44 4.06 -2.45 -5.93
CA TYR A 44 4.68 -1.54 -6.90
C TYR A 44 5.58 -2.26 -7.90
N MET A 45 6.41 -3.21 -7.43
CA MET A 45 7.32 -3.94 -8.31
C MET A 45 6.57 -4.75 -9.39
N GLU A 46 5.38 -5.28 -9.08
CA GLU A 46 4.54 -6.03 -10.02
C GLU A 46 3.64 -5.11 -10.89
N ALA A 47 3.54 -3.82 -10.56
CA ALA A 47 2.66 -2.86 -11.23
C ALA A 47 3.30 -1.45 -11.28
N GLN A 48 4.50 -1.35 -11.88
CA GLN A 48 5.32 -0.13 -11.86
C GLN A 48 4.68 1.08 -12.56
N ASN A 49 3.69 0.86 -13.42
CA ASN A 49 2.96 1.90 -14.14
C ASN A 49 1.74 2.42 -13.35
N SER A 50 1.43 1.83 -12.20
CA SER A 50 0.26 2.20 -11.40
C SER A 50 0.60 3.25 -10.34
N THR A 51 -0.37 4.08 -10.00
CA THR A 51 -0.37 4.82 -8.73
C THR A 51 -0.96 3.95 -7.63
N ILE A 52 -0.27 3.80 -6.50
CA ILE A 52 -0.74 3.05 -5.33
C ILE A 52 -1.19 4.03 -4.26
N ILE A 53 -2.42 3.88 -3.76
CA ILE A 53 -2.96 4.64 -2.64
C ILE A 53 -3.04 3.72 -1.43
N VAL A 54 -2.34 4.09 -0.36
CA VAL A 54 -2.30 3.28 0.87
C VAL A 54 -3.25 3.85 1.91
N VAL A 55 -4.22 3.02 2.30
CA VAL A 55 -5.27 3.37 3.28
C VAL A 55 -5.27 2.39 4.45
N HIS A 56 -6.29 2.50 5.32
CA HIS A 56 -6.46 1.63 6.50
C HIS A 56 -5.30 1.74 7.51
N MET A 57 -4.85 2.97 7.77
CA MET A 57 -3.75 3.28 8.70
C MET A 57 -4.26 4.18 9.83
N GLU A 58 -3.68 4.06 11.03
CA GLU A 58 -3.85 5.00 12.16
C GLU A 58 -5.28 5.26 12.65
N ALA A 59 -6.27 4.45 12.24
CA ALA A 59 -7.66 4.55 12.68
C ALA A 59 -8.07 3.48 13.71
N VAL A 60 -7.37 2.34 13.73
CA VAL A 60 -7.65 1.21 14.63
C VAL A 60 -6.36 0.70 15.28
N ASN A 61 -6.46 0.27 16.53
CA ASN A 61 -5.32 -0.02 17.41
C ASN A 61 -4.35 -1.12 16.95
N HIS A 62 -4.83 -2.02 16.08
CA HIS A 62 -4.06 -3.17 15.61
C HIS A 62 -3.34 -2.90 14.29
N CYS A 63 -3.55 -1.74 13.65
CA CYS A 63 -2.76 -1.28 12.52
C CYS A 63 -1.47 -0.64 13.01
N LEU A 64 -0.37 -1.40 12.96
CA LEU A 64 0.91 -1.00 13.56
C LEU A 64 1.77 -0.14 12.64
N LEU A 65 1.56 -0.20 11.32
CA LEU A 65 2.31 0.62 10.38
C LEU A 65 1.77 2.06 10.38
N THR A 66 2.61 3.02 10.75
CA THR A 66 2.27 4.45 10.75
C THR A 66 2.46 5.08 9.37
N ARG A 67 1.72 6.16 9.08
CA ARG A 67 1.91 6.93 7.85
C ARG A 67 3.33 7.48 7.76
N LYS A 68 3.89 7.93 8.89
CA LYS A 68 5.26 8.45 8.97
C LYS A 68 6.28 7.39 8.59
N GLU A 69 6.16 6.18 9.15
CA GLU A 69 7.07 5.07 8.83
C GLU A 69 7.00 4.70 7.35
N LEU A 70 5.78 4.58 6.80
CA LEU A 70 5.61 4.25 5.38
C LEU A 70 6.16 5.35 4.47
N LYS A 71 5.88 6.63 4.76
CA LYS A 71 6.42 7.77 4.00
C LYS A 71 7.94 7.79 3.98
N ASN A 72 8.59 7.51 5.12
CA ASN A 72 10.06 7.39 5.18
C ASN A 72 10.55 6.24 4.28
N PHE A 73 9.94 5.06 4.41
CA PHE A 73 10.32 3.87 3.65
C PHE A 73 10.20 4.05 2.14
N ILE A 74 9.12 4.67 1.64
CA ILE A 74 8.96 4.92 0.20
C ILE A 74 9.87 6.03 -0.30
N ASN A 75 10.17 7.03 0.53
CA ASN A 75 11.09 8.10 0.19
C ASN A 75 12.54 7.57 0.06
N GLU A 76 12.98 6.71 0.98
CA GLU A 76 14.28 6.03 0.89
C GLU A 76 14.43 5.18 -0.38
N LYS A 77 13.31 4.72 -0.95
CA LYS A 77 13.28 3.93 -2.19
C LYS A 77 13.06 4.77 -3.45
N GLY A 78 12.86 6.08 -3.32
CA GLY A 78 12.57 6.97 -4.46
C GLY A 78 11.20 6.69 -5.10
N LEU A 79 10.21 6.28 -4.31
CA LEU A 79 8.86 5.88 -4.79
C LEU A 79 7.75 6.84 -4.37
N SER A 80 8.09 8.02 -3.85
CA SER A 80 7.14 9.01 -3.34
C SER A 80 6.16 9.54 -4.40
N ASP A 81 6.53 9.47 -5.69
CA ASP A 81 5.67 9.89 -6.80
C ASP A 81 4.65 8.82 -7.21
N ASN A 82 4.90 7.56 -6.86
CA ASN A 82 4.08 6.41 -7.27
C ASN A 82 3.20 5.87 -6.13
N ILE A 83 3.62 6.05 -4.87
CA ILE A 83 2.92 5.54 -3.69
C ILE A 83 2.43 6.71 -2.84
N LEU A 84 1.11 6.92 -2.84
CA LEU A 84 0.44 7.97 -2.10
C LEU A 84 -0.03 7.46 -0.73
N VAL A 85 0.20 8.27 0.30
CA VAL A 85 -0.22 8.00 1.69
C VAL A 85 -1.05 9.19 2.19
N PRO A 86 -2.34 9.25 1.81
CA PRO A 86 -3.19 10.40 2.07
C PRO A 86 -3.47 10.59 3.57
N SER A 87 -3.67 11.85 3.93
CA SER A 87 -4.23 12.26 5.22
C SER A 87 -5.75 12.02 5.25
N ASP A 88 -6.34 11.97 6.44
CA ASP A 88 -7.80 11.90 6.56
C ASP A 88 -8.43 13.15 5.92
N GLY A 89 -9.40 12.94 5.03
CA GLY A 89 -10.06 14.02 4.28
C GLY A 89 -9.31 14.54 3.04
N GLU A 90 -8.13 13.99 2.73
CA GLU A 90 -7.41 14.32 1.51
C GLU A 90 -8.13 13.77 0.26
N ILE A 91 -8.13 14.55 -0.83
CA ILE A 91 -8.80 14.20 -2.08
C ILE A 91 -7.77 14.04 -3.18
N SER A 92 -7.75 12.87 -3.82
CA SER A 92 -6.92 12.58 -5.00
C SER A 92 -7.80 12.53 -6.26
N HIS A 93 -7.31 13.13 -7.34
CA HIS A 93 -8.01 13.15 -8.64
C HIS A 93 -7.19 12.37 -9.66
N PHE A 94 -7.85 11.52 -10.43
CA PHE A 94 -7.23 10.73 -11.49
C PHE A 94 -8.02 10.94 -12.78
N LEU A 95 -7.30 11.10 -13.87
CA LEU A 95 -7.86 11.09 -15.21
C LEU A 95 -7.65 9.67 -15.74
N ILE A 96 -8.70 8.86 -15.65
CA ILE A 96 -8.78 7.50 -16.19
C ILE A 96 -9.70 7.46 -17.41
#